data_AF-V3YZR3-F1
#
_entry.id   AF-V3YZR3-F1
#
_cell.length_a   1.000
_cell.length_b   1.000
_cell.length_c   1.000
_cell.angle_alpha   90.00
_cell.angle_beta   90.00
_cell.angle_gamma   90.00
#
_symmetry.space_group_name_H-M   'P 1'
#
loop_
_entity.id
_entity.type
_entity.pdbx_description
1 polymer ?
#
loop_
_entity_poly.entity_id
_entity_poly.type
_entity_poly.pdbx_seq_one_letter_code
_entity_poly.pdbx_strand_id
1 'polypeptide(L)' 'IGVFLLSSKAGGVGLNLIGASRLVLYDIDWNPANDLQAMARVWRDGQKKKVHIYRLLTTVSR' A
#
# COMPACT_ATOMS: atom_id res chain seq x y z
N ILE A 1 9.74 -13.51 -9.85
CA ILE A 1 8.57 -13.54 -8.92
C ILE A 1 8.52 -12.17 -8.26
N GLY A 2 7.45 -11.38 -8.41
CA GLY A 2 7.52 -9.94 -8.13
C GLY A 2 6.24 -9.31 -7.59
N VAL A 3 5.38 -10.08 -6.93
CA VAL A 3 4.15 -9.57 -6.31
C VAL A 3 4.06 -10.12 -4.89
N PHE A 4 3.78 -9.24 -3.94
CA PHE A 4 3.59 -9.56 -2.54
C PHE A 4 2.21 -9.06 -2.12
N LEU A 5 1.32 -9.98 -1.79
CA LEU A 5 -0.05 -9.67 -1.35
C LEU A 5 -0.06 -9.55 0.17
N LEU A 6 -0.70 -8.50 0.66
CA LEU A 6 -0.79 -8.22 2.09
C LEU A 6 -2.18 -7.67 2.41
N SER A 7 -2.73 -8.08 3.56
CA SER A 7 -3.93 -7.45 4.13
C SER A 7 -3.59 -6.05 4.65
N SER A 8 -4.47 -5.07 4.46
CA SER A 8 -4.30 -3.69 4.96
C SER A 8 -4.05 -3.66 6.47
N LYS A 9 -4.75 -4.50 7.26
CA LYS A 9 -4.54 -4.62 8.71
C LYS A 9 -3.21 -5.26 9.06
N ALA A 10 -2.79 -6.29 8.31
CA ALA A 10 -1.47 -6.90 8.47
C ALA A 10 -0.32 -5.97 8.01
N GLY A 11 -0.62 -4.89 7.27
CA GLY A 11 0.34 -3.83 6.93
C GLY A 11 0.64 -2.88 8.08
N GLY A 12 -0.22 -2.82 9.09
CA GLY A 12 -0.09 -1.95 10.25
C GLY A 12 1.07 -2.30 11.19
N VAL A 13 1.58 -3.54 11.15
CA VAL A 13 2.57 -4.06 12.12
C VAL A 13 4.02 -3.60 11.92
N GLY A 14 4.33 -2.73 10.95
CA GLY A 14 5.67 -2.12 10.88
C GLY A 14 6.62 -2.65 9.81
N LEU A 15 6.11 -3.36 8.80
CA LEU A 15 6.95 -3.97 7.75
C LEU A 15 7.72 -2.92 6.92
N ASN A 16 8.94 -3.26 6.50
CA ASN A 16 9.73 -2.37 5.63
C ASN A 16 9.77 -2.92 4.19
N LEU A 17 9.07 -2.26 3.27
CA LEU A 17 8.88 -2.73 1.89
C LEU A 17 9.59 -1.84 0.85
N ILE A 18 10.78 -1.34 1.18
CA ILE A 18 11.64 -0.55 0.28
C ILE A 18 12.07 -1.27 -1.01
N GLY A 19 11.86 -2.60 -1.12
CA GLY A 19 12.07 -3.32 -2.37
C GLY A 19 10.99 -3.07 -3.43
N ALA A 20 9.78 -2.70 -3.00
CA ALA A 20 8.64 -2.49 -3.87
C ALA A 20 8.58 -1.05 -4.41
N SER A 21 8.22 -0.88 -5.69
CA SER A 21 8.05 0.44 -6.32
C SER A 21 6.62 0.72 -6.79
N ARG A 22 5.74 -0.27 -6.71
CA ARG A 22 4.33 -0.15 -7.09
C ARG A 22 3.47 -0.72 -5.98
N LEU A 23 2.53 0.08 -5.50
CA LEU A 23 1.54 -0.33 -4.50
C LEU A 23 0.16 -0.24 -5.14
N VAL A 24 -0.62 -1.31 -5.04
CA VAL A 24 -2.02 -1.34 -5.46
C VAL A 24 -2.87 -1.54 -4.23
N LEU A 25 -3.66 -0.52 -3.88
CA LEU A 25 -4.67 -0.57 -2.84
C LEU A 25 -5.94 -1.12 -3.49
N TYR A 26 -6.19 -2.41 -3.23
CA TYR A 26 -7.35 -3.13 -3.78
C TYR A 26 -8.63 -2.81 -3.00
N ASP A 27 -8.54 -2.78 -1.68
CA ASP A 27 -9.62 -2.40 -0.79
C ASP A 27 -9.15 -1.24 0.08
N ILE A 28 -10.00 -0.22 0.23
CA ILE A 28 -9.72 1.04 0.92
C ILE A 28 -10.38 0.96 2.28
N ASP A 29 -9.59 1.15 3.34
CA ASP A 29 -10.14 1.17 4.69
C ASP A 29 -10.98 2.44 4.90
N TRP A 30 -12.08 2.33 5.66
CA TRP A 30 -12.88 3.48 6.07
C TRP A 30 -12.07 4.51 6.87
N ASN A 31 -11.06 4.04 7.60
CA ASN A 31 -10.11 4.91 8.27
C ASN A 31 -8.93 5.24 7.35
N PRO A 32 -8.81 6.48 6.84
CA PRO A 32 -7.72 6.87 5.94
C PRO A 32 -6.33 6.76 6.60
N ALA A 33 -6.25 6.76 7.93
CA ALA A 33 -4.99 6.58 8.63
C ALA A 33 -4.37 5.19 8.38
N ASN A 34 -5.20 4.16 8.20
CA ASN A 34 -4.72 2.79 7.92
C ASN A 34 -4.06 2.71 6.54
N ASP A 35 -4.69 3.32 5.53
CA ASP A 35 -4.16 3.42 4.17
C ASP A 35 -2.84 4.22 4.14
N LEU A 36 -2.81 5.36 4.83
CA LEU A 36 -1.59 6.18 4.94
C LEU A 36 -0.45 5.39 5.58
N GLN A 37 -0.76 4.60 6.61
CA GLN A 37 0.21 3.75 7.28
C GLN A 37 0.74 2.64 6.34
N ALA A 38 -0.13 2.03 5.53
CA ALA A 38 0.27 1.04 4.53
C ALA A 38 1.16 1.65 3.44
N MET A 39 0.82 2.84 2.95
CA MET A 39 1.63 3.58 1.96
C MET A 39 3.03 3.91 2.49
N ALA A 40 3.14 4.33 3.77
CA ALA A 40 4.41 4.65 4.43
C ALA A 40 5.36 3.44 4.57
N ARG A 41 4.89 2.21 4.30
CA ARG A 41 5.76 1.00 4.27
C ARG A 41 6.58 0.89 3.00
N VAL A 42 6.05 1.38 1.88
CA VAL A 42 6.69 1.35 0.56
C VAL A 42 7.38 2.69 0.27
N TRP A 43 6.73 3.79 0.62
CA TRP A 43 7.27 5.14 0.53
C TRP A 43 7.98 5.50 1.83
N ARG A 44 9.28 5.19 1.88
CA ARG A 44 10.12 5.40 3.05
C ARG A 44 11.52 5.86 2.65
N ASP A 45 12.19 6.55 3.56
CA ASP A 45 13.59 6.95 3.40
C ASP A 45 14.47 5.73 3.07
N GLY A 46 15.32 5.89 2.06
CA GLY A 46 16.14 4.81 1.49
C GLY A 46 15.58 4.20 0.20
N GLN A 47 14.34 4.53 -0.17
CA GLN A 47 13.78 4.16 -1.47
C GLN A 47 14.41 4.98 -2.61
N LYS A 48 15.12 4.31 -3.52
CA LYS A 48 15.77 4.97 -4.69
C LYS A 48 14.90 4.93 -5.95
N LYS A 49 13.83 4.14 -5.94
CA LYS A 49 12.93 3.97 -7.09
C LYS A 49 11.71 4.87 -6.96
N LYS A 50 11.21 5.39 -8.08
CA LYS A 50 9.95 6.14 -8.09
C LYS A 50 8.79 5.22 -7.68
N VAL A 51 8.17 5.53 -6.55
CA VAL A 51 7.02 4.77 -6.03
C VAL A 51 5.73 5.29 -6.68
N HIS A 52 4.91 4.37 -7.17
CA HIS A 52 3.57 4.68 -7.69
C HIS A 52 2.52 3.97 -6.84
N ILE A 53 1.50 4.71 -6.41
CA ILE A 53 0.40 4.20 -5.59
C ILE A 53 -0.87 4.28 -6.43
N TYR A 54 -1.51 3.13 -6.62
CA TYR A 54 -2.76 3.00 -7.36
C TYR A 54 -3.86 2.65 -6.36
N ARG A 55 -4.92 3.46 -6.30
CA ARG A 55 -6.15 3.12 -5.58
C ARG A 55 -7.17 2.63 -6.60
N LEU A 56 -7.67 1.42 -6.40
CA LEU A 56 -8.76 0.90 -7.21
C LEU A 56 -10.07 1.39 -6.61
N LEU A 57 -10.84 2.09 -7.43
CA LEU A 57 -12.15 2.60 -7.07
C LEU A 57 -13.17 1.93 -7.99
N THR A 58 -14.18 1.30 -7.40
CA THR A 58 -15.30 0.73 -8.15
C THR A 58 -16.45 1.74 -8.14
N THR A 59 -16.99 2.06 -9.32
CA THR A 59 -18.04 3.07 -9.50
C THR A 59 -19.42 2.60 -9.03
N VAL A 60 -19.57 1.30 -8.76
CA VAL A 60 -20.82 0.67 -8.29
C VAL A 60 -20.48 -0.36 -7.21
N SER A 61 -20.51 0.03 -5.93
CA SER A 61 -20.66 -0.91 -4.82
C SER A 61 -22.13 -0.88 -4.41
N ARG A 62 -22.90 -1.88 -4.84
CA ARG A 62 -24.24 -2.13 -4.25
C ARG A 62 -24.05 -2.83 -2.92
#